data_AF-A0A127T4S4-F1
#
_entry.id   AF-A0A127T4S4-F1
#
_cell.length_a   1.000
_cell.length_b   1.000
_cell.length_c   1.000
_cell.angle_alpha   90.00
_cell.angle_beta   90.00
_cell.angle_gamma   90.00
#
_symmetry.space_group_name_H-M   'P 1'
#
loop_
_entity.id
_entity.type
_entity.pdbx_description
1 polymer ?
#
loop_
_entity_poly.entity_id
_entity_poly.type
_entity_poly.pdbx_seq_one_letter_code
_entity_poly.pdbx_strand_id
1 'polypeptide(L)' 'DVVERNVTPLMKAQGIPGMAVAVIYQGQPHYFTFGKADIAANKPVTPQTLF' A
#
# COMPACT_ATOMS: atom_id res chain seq x y z
N ASP A 1 0.91 -12.42 -0.63
CA ASP A 1 1.31 -13.21 -1.81
C ASP A 1 1.05 -12.57 -3.17
N VAL A 2 -0.16 -12.55 -3.75
CA VAL A 2 -0.33 -12.00 -5.12
C VAL A 2 -0.18 -10.47 -5.18
N VAL A 3 -0.86 -9.73 -4.31
CA VAL A 3 -0.80 -8.26 -4.32
C VAL A 3 0.61 -7.75 -4.05
N GLU A 4 1.23 -8.21 -2.96
CA GLU A 4 2.59 -7.80 -2.56
C GLU A 4 3.65 -8.09 -3.63
N ARG A 5 3.62 -9.27 -4.27
CA ARG A 5 4.58 -9.63 -5.33
C ARG A 5 4.50 -8.70 -6.55
N ASN A 6 3.34 -8.12 -6.81
CA ASN A 6 3.15 -7.20 -7.94
C ASN A 6 3.40 -5.73 -7.55
N VAL A 7 3.07 -5.35 -6.32
CA VAL A 7 3.15 -3.95 -5.85
C VAL A 7 4.57 -3.56 -5.44
N THR A 8 5.29 -4.43 -4.73
CA THR A 8 6.63 -4.10 -4.20
C THR A 8 7.65 -3.73 -5.31
N PRO A 9 7.72 -4.45 -6.46
CA PRO A 9 8.59 -4.05 -7.55
C PRO A 9 8.24 -2.69 -8.15
N LEU A 10 6.94 -2.39 -8.33
CA LEU A 10 6.46 -1.11 -8.83
C LEU A 10 6.85 0.04 -7.89
N MET A 11 6.61 -0.13 -6.59
CA MET A 11 6.96 0.87 -5.59
C MET A 11 8.46 1.19 -5.61
N LYS A 12 9.30 0.16 -5.72
CA LYS A 12 10.76 0.34 -5.81
C LYS A 12 11.17 1.04 -7.11
N ALA A 13 10.61 0.63 -8.25
CA ALA A 13 10.96 1.18 -9.56
C ALA A 13 10.60 2.67 -9.69
N GLN A 14 9.52 3.10 -9.02
CA GLN A 14 8.99 4.46 -9.11
C GLN A 14 9.31 5.30 -7.86
N GLY A 15 10.05 4.77 -6.89
CA GLY A 15 10.37 5.48 -5.65
C GLY A 15 9.14 5.87 -4.83
N ILE A 16 8.06 5.08 -4.89
CA ILE A 16 6.81 5.38 -4.17
C ILE A 16 7.00 5.10 -2.68
N PRO A 17 6.88 6.11 -1.80
CA PRO A 17 7.19 5.94 -0.37
C PRO A 17 6.13 5.14 0.39
N GLY A 18 4.87 5.20 -0.05
CA GLY A 18 3.77 4.47 0.55
C GLY A 18 2.60 4.28 -0.42
N MET A 19 1.86 3.18 -0.25
CA MET A 19 0.74 2.81 -1.11
C MET A 19 -0.33 2.05 -0.31
N ALA A 20 -1.60 2.31 -0.61
CA ALA A 20 -2.73 1.49 -0.17
C ALA A 20 -3.40 0.82 -1.36
N VAL A 21 -3.74 -0.45 -1.22
CA VAL A 21 -4.43 -1.26 -2.24
C VAL A 21 -5.66 -1.88 -1.62
N ALA A 22 -6.83 -1.67 -2.23
CA ALA A 22 -8.08 -2.30 -1.85
C ALA A 22 -8.54 -3.23 -2.99
N VAL A 23 -8.88 -4.48 -2.66
CA VAL A 23 -9.39 -5.47 -3.60
C VAL A 23 -10.70 -6.02 -3.06
N ILE A 24 -11.75 -6.03 -3.87
CA ILE A 24 -12.98 -6.76 -3.54
C ILE A 24 -12.92 -8.12 -4.25
N TYR A 25 -12.91 -9.20 -3.47
CA TYR A 25 -12.89 -10.55 -4.00
C TYR A 25 -14.01 -11.38 -3.36
N GLN A 26 -14.87 -11.97 -4.19
CA GLN A 26 -16.05 -12.72 -3.73
C GLN A 26 -16.93 -11.96 -2.74
N GLY A 27 -17.08 -10.64 -2.95
CA GLY A 27 -17.87 -9.77 -2.08
C GLY A 27 -17.18 -9.37 -0.77
N GLN A 28 -15.95 -9.84 -0.51
CA GLN A 28 -15.18 -9.48 0.67
C GLN A 28 -14.09 -8.45 0.33
N PRO A 29 -13.98 -7.35 1.09
CA PRO A 29 -12.90 -6.38 0.92
C PRO A 29 -11.61 -6.88 1.56
N HIS A 30 -10.50 -6.71 0.86
CA HIS A 30 -9.14 -6.97 1.32
C HIS A 30 -8.30 -5.71 1.18
N TYR A 31 -7.67 -5.28 2.27
CA TYR A 31 -6.82 -4.09 2.30
C TYR A 31 -5.36 -4.47 2.51
N PHE A 32 -4.49 -3.85 1.71
CA PHE A 32 -3.05 -4.01 1.78
C PHE A 32 -2.42 -2.63 1.85
N THR A 33 -1.48 -2.44 2.76
CA THR A 33 -0.81 -1.15 2.97
C THR A 33 0.68 -1.37 3.00
N PHE A 34 1.40 -0.49 2.29
CA PHE A 34 2.83 -0.60 2.09
C PHE A 34 3.50 0.74 2.41
N GLY A 35 4.67 0.68 3.04
CA GLY A 35 5.52 1.85 3.24
C GLY A 35 4.94 2.91 4.17
N LYS A 36 5.28 4.17 3.90
CA LYS A 36 5.05 5.33 4.78
C LYS A 36 4.19 6.39 4.10
N ALA A 37 3.21 6.90 4.83
CA ALA A 37 2.44 8.09 4.46
C ALA A 37 3.24 9.38 4.71
N ASP A 38 4.14 9.35 5.69
CA ASP A 38 5.05 10.45 6.00
C ASP A 38 6.45 9.88 6.27
N ILE A 39 7.42 10.26 5.44
CA ILE A 39 8.81 9.80 5.56
C ILE A 39 9.49 10.45 6.76
N ALA A 40 9.25 11.75 6.99
CA ALA A 40 9.91 12.53 8.03
C ALA A 40 9.40 12.15 9.42
N ALA A 41 8.07 12.01 9.58
CA ALA A 41 7.46 11.56 10.82
C ALA A 41 7.48 10.03 11.00
N ASN A 42 8.05 9.29 10.03
CA ASN A 42 8.07 7.83 10.02
C ASN A 42 6.66 7.19 10.18
N LYS A 43 5.63 7.82 9.59
CA LYS A 43 4.24 7.39 9.74
C LYS A 43 3.88 6.34 8.69
N PRO A 44 3.40 5.15 9.08
CA PRO A 44 3.02 4.12 8.13
C PRO A 44 1.75 4.50 7.35
N VAL A 45 1.59 3.94 6.16
CA VAL A 45 0.28 3.92 5.49
C VAL A 45 -0.66 3.00 6.27
N THR A 46 -1.91 3.43 6.40
CA THR A 46 -3.02 2.66 6.97
C THR A 46 -4.20 2.67 6.00
N PRO A 47 -5.20 1.79 6.16
CA PRO A 47 -6.42 1.84 5.34
C PRO A 47 -7.21 3.15 5.50
N GLN A 48 -6.94 3.94 6.54
CA GLN A 48 -7.56 5.24 6.81
C GLN A 48 -6.69 6.43 6.39
N THR A 49 -5.54 6.19 5.76
CA THR A 49 -4.70 7.28 5.24
C THR A 49 -5.45 8.01 4.13
N LEU A 50 -5.55 9.33 4.24
CA LEU A 50 -6.09 10.18 3.18
C LEU A 50 -4.99 10.40 2.13
N PHE A 51 -5.34 10.19 0.86
CA PHE A 51 -4.46 10.34 -0.31
C PHE A 51 -4.91 11.51 -1.17
#